data_AF-A0A7W9F9T8-F1
#
_entry.id   AF-A0A7W9F9T8-F1
#
_cell.length_a   1.000
_cell.length_b   1.000
_cell.length_c   1.000
_cell.angle_alpha   90.00
_cell.angle_beta   90.00
_cell.angle_gamma   90.00
#
_symmetry.space_group_name_H-M   'P 1'
#
loop_
_entity.id
_entity.type
_entity.pdbx_description
1 polymer ?
#
loop_
_entity_poly.entity_id
_entity_poly.type
_entity_poly.pdbx_seq_one_letter_code
_entity_poly.pdbx_strand_id
1 'polypeptide(L)'
;MSRALNLLLLGRMVEGRSVRPSATAPFSGVARPASANAEATPMPISTANFMDLVTQWASANVNRIRLVWPLAGGWEAWAQAEIAGHINANVQDAWIEREAYVYPDRARADFLVNNPFENPSSDEIVVEMKCESLRNWAGFIDGLRYDTWKLNGPMRLGLGGARKISLGLFFSPESEEQLAMLTGYEIRYTPHREIGIAFLVA
;
A
#
# COMPACT_ATOMS: atom_id res chain seq x y z
N MET A 1 -2.21 43.34 -2.11
CA MET A 1 -3.62 43.71 -1.79
C MET A 1 -4.42 42.41 -1.80
N SER A 2 -4.45 41.61 -0.74
CA SER A 2 -5.20 41.72 0.54
C SER A 2 -6.72 41.85 0.39
N ARG A 3 -7.45 40.77 0.71
CA ARG A 3 -8.69 40.67 1.53
C ARG A 3 -9.22 39.22 1.48
N ALA A 4 -9.08 38.46 2.59
CA ALA A 4 -10.04 38.34 3.71
C ALA A 4 -11.23 37.43 3.34
N LEU A 5 -11.23 36.13 3.68
CA LEU A 5 -11.66 35.56 4.97
C LEU A 5 -12.87 36.27 5.58
N ASN A 6 -14.02 35.58 5.61
CA ASN A 6 -15.17 35.95 6.41
C ASN A 6 -15.75 34.74 7.14
N LEU A 7 -16.12 35.02 8.38
CA LEU A 7 -16.35 34.15 9.52
C LEU A 7 -17.87 34.03 9.80
N LEU A 8 -18.22 33.13 10.74
CA LEU A 8 -19.47 32.97 11.51
C LEU A 8 -20.53 31.99 10.97
N LEU A 9 -20.83 30.97 11.79
CA LEU A 9 -21.96 31.09 12.72
C LEU A 9 -21.74 30.26 14.01
N LEU A 10 -21.91 30.93 15.14
CA LEU A 10 -22.04 30.38 16.50
C LEU A 10 -23.44 29.79 16.69
N GLY A 11 -23.54 28.60 17.29
CA GLY A 11 -24.76 28.08 17.91
C GLY A 11 -24.55 27.91 19.43
N ARG A 12 -25.30 28.67 20.23
CA ARG A 12 -25.22 28.71 21.70
C ARG A 12 -25.85 27.49 22.38
N MET A 13 -25.26 27.15 23.53
CA MET A 13 -25.78 26.30 24.61
C MET A 13 -27.13 26.79 25.18
N VAL A 14 -27.97 25.85 25.62
CA VAL A 14 -28.96 26.03 26.69
C VAL A 14 -28.92 24.81 27.62
N GLU A 15 -28.66 25.06 28.90
CA GLU A 15 -28.75 24.11 30.02
C GLU A 15 -30.21 23.89 30.43
N GLY A 16 -30.55 22.67 30.89
CA GLY A 16 -31.85 22.35 31.49
C GLY A 16 -31.80 21.05 32.30
N ARG A 17 -32.18 21.13 33.57
CA ARG A 17 -31.97 20.17 34.66
C ARG A 17 -32.78 18.86 34.58
N SER A 18 -32.10 17.79 35.01
CA SER A 18 -32.52 16.66 35.88
C SER A 18 -34.00 16.52 36.26
N VAL A 19 -34.61 15.39 35.87
CA VAL A 19 -35.63 14.66 36.66
C VAL A 19 -35.46 13.14 36.41
N ARG A 20 -35.25 12.35 37.46
CA ARG A 20 -35.38 10.87 37.44
C ARG A 20 -36.80 10.47 37.88
N PRO A 21 -37.34 9.37 37.37
CA PRO A 21 -38.24 8.51 38.13
C PRO A 21 -37.64 7.12 38.38
N SER A 22 -38.11 6.51 39.47
CA SER A 22 -37.71 5.24 40.10
C SER A 22 -38.61 4.07 39.66
N ALA A 23 -38.02 2.84 39.59
CA ALA A 23 -38.55 1.47 39.81
C ALA A 23 -39.98 1.11 39.33
N THR A 24 -40.34 -0.03 38.71
CA THR A 24 -39.87 -1.44 38.79
C THR A 24 -40.69 -2.26 37.78
N ALA A 25 -40.10 -3.25 37.10
CA ALA A 25 -40.77 -4.49 36.67
C ALA A 25 -39.71 -5.55 36.28
N PRO A 26 -39.84 -6.82 36.68
CA PRO A 26 -38.89 -7.86 36.35
C PRO A 26 -39.23 -8.45 34.98
N PHE A 27 -38.32 -8.35 34.01
CA PHE A 27 -38.43 -9.13 32.78
C PHE A 27 -37.75 -10.48 32.96
N SER A 28 -38.59 -11.51 32.99
CA SER A 28 -38.21 -12.91 32.87
C SER A 28 -37.55 -13.18 31.52
N GLY A 29 -36.42 -13.88 31.58
CA GLY A 29 -35.74 -14.67 30.55
C GLY A 29 -36.13 -14.51 29.08
N VAL A 30 -35.16 -14.05 28.28
CA VAL A 30 -34.62 -14.85 27.17
C VAL A 30 -33.12 -14.57 27.14
N ALA A 31 -32.29 -15.56 27.46
CA ALA A 31 -30.88 -15.49 27.14
C ALA A 31 -30.77 -15.37 25.62
N ARG A 32 -30.33 -14.20 25.14
CA ARG A 32 -29.95 -14.05 23.73
C ARG A 32 -28.87 -15.10 23.46
N PRO A 33 -28.99 -15.95 22.43
CA PRO A 33 -27.87 -16.77 22.04
C PRO A 33 -26.73 -15.80 21.74
N ALA A 34 -25.57 -16.05 22.35
CA ALA A 34 -24.33 -15.42 21.91
C ALA A 34 -24.22 -15.72 20.42
N SER A 35 -24.38 -14.70 19.58
CA SER A 35 -24.07 -14.81 18.17
C SER A 35 -22.59 -15.14 18.12
N ALA A 36 -22.27 -16.40 17.85
CA ALA A 36 -20.96 -16.81 17.42
C ALA A 36 -20.74 -16.24 16.02
N ASN A 37 -20.56 -14.93 15.93
CA ASN A 37 -19.82 -14.35 14.84
C ASN A 37 -18.37 -14.67 15.21
N ALA A 38 -17.88 -15.81 14.74
CA ALA A 38 -16.45 -15.91 14.52
C ALA A 38 -16.12 -14.73 13.61
N GLU A 39 -15.44 -13.71 14.13
CA GLU A 39 -14.81 -12.70 13.30
C GLU A 39 -13.95 -13.48 12.32
N ALA A 40 -14.36 -13.50 11.04
CA ALA A 40 -13.53 -14.07 10.01
C ALA A 40 -12.25 -13.25 10.03
N THR A 41 -11.15 -13.84 10.50
CA THR A 41 -9.83 -13.22 10.41
C THR A 41 -9.64 -12.77 8.97
N PRO A 42 -9.34 -11.48 8.73
CA PRO A 42 -9.11 -10.98 7.39
C PRO A 42 -8.09 -11.87 6.69
N MET A 43 -8.43 -12.34 5.49
CA MET A 43 -7.50 -13.16 4.71
C MET A 43 -6.28 -12.30 4.33
N PRO A 44 -5.04 -12.78 4.55
CA PRO A 44 -3.85 -12.06 4.14
C PRO A 44 -3.88 -11.70 2.65
N ILE A 45 -3.34 -10.53 2.30
CA ILE A 45 -3.18 -10.12 0.91
C ILE A 45 -2.18 -11.06 0.26
N SER A 46 -2.59 -11.78 -0.80
CA SER A 46 -1.69 -12.60 -1.60
C SER A 46 -0.83 -11.73 -2.54
N THR A 47 0.27 -12.29 -3.07
CA THR A 47 1.10 -11.58 -4.06
C THR A 47 0.30 -11.19 -5.31
N ALA A 48 -0.57 -12.07 -5.80
CA ALA A 48 -1.45 -11.79 -6.93
C ALA A 48 -2.41 -10.62 -6.62
N ASN A 49 -3.03 -10.63 -5.44
CA ASN A 49 -3.92 -9.54 -5.02
C ASN A 49 -3.16 -8.22 -4.90
N PHE A 50 -1.94 -8.23 -4.34
CA PHE A 50 -1.09 -7.04 -4.27
C PHE A 50 -0.76 -6.49 -5.67
N MET A 51 -0.35 -7.36 -6.61
CA MET A 51 -0.06 -6.98 -7.99
C MET A 51 -1.30 -6.39 -8.69
N ASP A 52 -2.48 -6.98 -8.46
CA ASP A 52 -3.75 -6.47 -8.98
C ASP A 52 -4.06 -5.08 -8.42
N LEU A 53 -3.92 -4.86 -7.11
CA LEU A 53 -4.17 -3.58 -6.46
C LEU A 53 -3.22 -2.48 -6.95
N VAL A 54 -1.93 -2.78 -7.12
CA VAL A 54 -0.96 -1.85 -7.71
C VAL A 54 -1.32 -1.52 -9.16
N THR A 55 -1.71 -2.53 -9.94
CA THR A 55 -2.13 -2.35 -11.34
C THR A 55 -3.39 -1.49 -11.45
N GLN A 56 -4.37 -1.72 -10.58
CA GLN A 56 -5.61 -0.94 -10.50
C GLN A 56 -5.32 0.51 -10.11
N TRP A 57 -4.50 0.73 -9.09
CA TRP A 57 -4.06 2.06 -8.69
C TRP A 57 -3.40 2.82 -9.84
N ALA A 58 -2.40 2.21 -10.49
CA ALA A 58 -1.67 2.83 -11.59
C ALA A 58 -2.62 3.17 -12.75
N SER A 59 -3.53 2.25 -13.08
CA SER A 59 -4.54 2.44 -14.13
C SER A 59 -5.50 3.59 -13.82
N ALA A 60 -5.91 3.75 -12.56
CA ALA A 60 -6.76 4.87 -12.14
C ALA A 60 -6.00 6.21 -12.07
N ASN A 61 -4.67 6.19 -11.99
CA ASN A 61 -3.84 7.38 -11.77
C ASN A 61 -2.93 7.74 -12.95
N VAL A 62 -3.09 7.14 -14.13
CA VAL A 62 -2.25 7.37 -15.32
C VAL A 62 -1.98 8.86 -15.56
N ASN A 63 -3.01 9.71 -15.54
CA ASN A 63 -2.86 11.16 -15.75
C ASN A 63 -2.03 11.84 -14.65
N ARG A 64 -2.18 11.43 -13.39
CA ARG A 64 -1.39 11.99 -12.27
C ARG A 64 0.05 11.53 -12.35
N ILE A 65 0.28 10.26 -12.68
CA ILE A 65 1.63 9.71 -12.84
C ILE A 65 2.36 10.45 -13.97
N ARG A 66 1.71 10.67 -15.12
CA ARG A 66 2.27 11.48 -16.23
C ARG A 66 2.75 12.85 -15.79
N LEU A 67 2.02 13.51 -14.88
CA LEU A 67 2.36 14.85 -14.41
C LEU A 67 3.55 14.85 -13.44
N VAL A 68 3.74 13.79 -12.65
CA VAL A 68 4.84 13.70 -11.68
C VAL A 68 6.10 13.05 -12.24
N TRP A 69 5.97 12.16 -13.23
CA TRP A 69 7.09 11.48 -13.89
C TRP A 69 8.23 12.41 -14.36
N PRO A 70 7.99 13.61 -14.92
CA PRO A 70 9.06 14.49 -15.35
C PRO A 70 9.66 15.35 -14.23
N LEU A 71 9.11 15.32 -13.01
CA LEU A 71 9.55 16.18 -11.92
C LEU A 71 10.89 15.74 -11.34
N ALA A 72 11.69 16.71 -10.90
CA ALA A 72 12.96 16.45 -10.23
C ALA A 72 12.72 15.90 -8.81
N GLY A 73 13.62 15.02 -8.35
CA GLY A 73 13.54 14.38 -7.03
C GLY A 73 12.86 13.00 -7.04
N GLY A 74 12.39 12.56 -8.21
CA GLY A 74 11.65 11.30 -8.34
C GLY A 74 10.23 11.42 -7.77
N TRP A 75 9.46 10.35 -7.95
CA TRP A 75 8.05 10.28 -7.52
C TRP A 75 7.73 9.02 -6.73
N GLU A 76 8.76 8.24 -6.38
CA GLU A 76 8.66 6.96 -5.68
C GLU A 76 7.99 7.11 -4.31
N ALA A 77 8.41 8.08 -3.50
CA ALA A 77 7.78 8.34 -2.19
C ALA A 77 6.29 8.72 -2.30
N TRP A 78 5.90 9.45 -3.36
CA TRP A 78 4.49 9.74 -3.62
C TRP A 78 3.73 8.49 -4.07
N ALA A 79 4.28 7.72 -5.00
CA ALA A 79 3.69 6.45 -5.45
C ALA A 79 3.49 5.50 -4.28
N GLN A 80 4.46 5.40 -3.38
CA GLN A 80 4.36 4.56 -2.20
C GLN A 80 3.16 4.96 -1.33
N ALA A 81 3.02 6.25 -1.04
CA ALA A 81 1.93 6.76 -0.21
C ALA A 81 0.55 6.51 -0.86
N GLU A 82 0.46 6.70 -2.18
CA GLU A 82 -0.79 6.51 -2.91
C GLU A 82 -1.18 5.04 -3.07
N ILE A 83 -0.22 4.13 -3.33
CA ILE A 83 -0.47 2.69 -3.37
C ILE A 83 -0.94 2.19 -2.00
N ALA A 84 -0.26 2.57 -0.91
CA ALA A 84 -0.69 2.20 0.44
C ALA A 84 -2.08 2.74 0.77
N GLY A 85 -2.37 4.00 0.40
CA GLY A 85 -3.70 4.59 0.52
C GLY A 85 -4.76 3.84 -0.29
N HIS A 86 -4.43 3.42 -1.51
CA HIS A 86 -5.32 2.63 -2.36
C HIS A 86 -5.63 1.26 -1.75
N ILE A 87 -4.63 0.56 -1.23
CA ILE A 87 -4.81 -0.74 -0.58
C ILE A 87 -5.70 -0.59 0.66
N ASN A 88 -5.41 0.36 1.54
CA ASN A 88 -6.21 0.63 2.74
C ASN A 88 -7.66 1.02 2.43
N ALA A 89 -7.92 1.63 1.26
CA ALA A 89 -9.26 1.99 0.84
C ALA A 89 -10.07 0.83 0.24
N ASN A 90 -9.41 -0.22 -0.26
CA ASN A 90 -10.05 -1.30 -1.03
C ASN A 90 -10.00 -2.68 -0.35
N VAL A 91 -9.15 -2.85 0.66
CA VAL A 91 -9.02 -4.09 1.41
C VAL A 91 -9.32 -3.78 2.87
N GLN A 92 -10.43 -4.35 3.37
CA GLN A 92 -10.83 -4.20 4.76
C GLN A 92 -9.75 -4.79 5.67
N ASP A 93 -9.41 -4.06 6.74
CA ASP A 93 -8.41 -4.43 7.73
C ASP A 93 -7.02 -4.74 7.14
N ALA A 94 -6.72 -4.16 5.97
CA ALA A 94 -5.39 -4.27 5.37
C ALA A 94 -4.32 -3.70 6.30
N TRP A 95 -3.21 -4.44 6.37
CA TRP A 95 -1.99 -3.96 6.98
C TRP A 95 -0.95 -3.74 5.90
N ILE A 96 -0.50 -2.50 5.77
CA ILE A 96 0.62 -2.12 4.90
C ILE A 96 1.44 -1.03 5.57
N GLU A 97 2.70 -1.33 5.84
CA GLU A 97 3.67 -0.37 6.37
C GLU A 97 4.60 0.07 5.24
N ARG A 98 4.73 1.39 5.08
CA ARG A 98 5.75 1.97 4.20
C ARG A 98 7.08 2.09 4.94
N GLU A 99 8.19 2.02 4.19
CA GLU A 99 9.52 2.32 4.73
C GLU A 99 9.87 1.43 5.94
N ALA A 100 9.51 0.14 5.86
CA ALA A 100 9.59 -0.81 6.95
C ALA A 100 11.04 -1.31 7.18
N TYR A 101 11.46 -1.37 8.45
CA TYR A 101 12.81 -1.83 8.85
C TYR A 101 12.93 -3.37 8.84
N VAL A 102 12.90 -3.97 7.65
CA VAL A 102 12.93 -5.42 7.46
C VAL A 102 14.34 -6.00 7.30
N TYR A 103 15.35 -5.16 7.03
CA TYR A 103 16.73 -5.61 6.80
C TYR A 103 17.58 -5.60 8.07
N PRO A 104 18.65 -6.43 8.15
CA PRO A 104 19.57 -6.48 9.29
C PRO A 104 20.36 -5.21 9.57
N ASP A 105 20.40 -4.27 8.64
CA ASP A 105 21.00 -2.95 8.81
C ASP A 105 19.91 -1.93 9.20
N ARG A 106 20.10 -0.65 8.84
CA ARG A 106 19.08 0.41 8.99
C ARG A 106 18.38 0.70 7.65
N ALA A 107 18.55 -0.15 6.64
CA ALA A 107 17.82 -0.03 5.40
C ALA A 107 16.35 -0.38 5.61
N ARG A 108 15.53 0.13 4.71
CA ARG A 108 14.07 0.00 4.73
C ARG A 108 13.63 -0.59 3.41
N ALA A 109 12.62 -1.46 3.47
CA ALA A 109 11.85 -1.85 2.30
C ALA A 109 10.74 -0.82 2.07
N ASP A 110 10.34 -0.66 0.82
CA ASP A 110 9.32 0.32 0.47
C ASP A 110 7.95 -0.07 1.03
N PHE A 111 7.65 -1.38 1.04
CA PHE A 111 6.49 -1.91 1.74
C PHE A 111 6.79 -3.19 2.51
N LEU A 112 6.13 -3.33 3.66
CA LEU A 112 5.78 -4.61 4.26
C LEU A 112 4.26 -4.73 4.23
N VAL A 113 3.73 -5.83 3.70
CA VAL A 113 2.29 -6.10 3.55
C VAL A 113 1.93 -7.35 4.33
N ASN A 114 0.77 -7.29 4.97
CA ASN A 114 0.32 -8.20 6.04
C ASN A 114 1.10 -7.95 7.33
N ASN A 115 0.47 -8.21 8.48
CA ASN A 115 1.03 -7.88 9.78
C ASN A 115 2.00 -8.99 10.25
N PRO A 116 3.32 -8.71 10.36
CA PRO A 116 4.31 -9.73 10.71
C PRO A 116 4.20 -10.23 12.15
N PHE A 117 3.41 -9.54 13.00
CA PHE A 117 3.16 -9.92 14.39
C PHE A 117 1.91 -10.79 14.56
N GLU A 118 1.08 -10.91 13.51
CA GLU A 118 -0.18 -11.64 13.54
C GLU A 118 -0.21 -12.81 12.54
N ASN A 119 0.53 -12.72 11.45
CA ASN A 119 0.55 -13.75 10.40
C ASN A 119 1.86 -14.55 10.40
N PRO A 120 1.85 -15.79 9.85
CA PRO A 120 3.08 -16.52 9.59
C PRO A 120 3.89 -15.80 8.50
N SER A 121 5.22 -15.83 8.63
CA SER A 121 6.12 -15.16 7.68
C SER A 121 5.89 -15.52 6.20
N SER A 122 5.33 -16.69 5.88
CA SER A 122 5.05 -17.10 4.50
C SER A 122 3.93 -16.32 3.81
N ASP A 123 3.10 -15.64 4.60
CA ASP A 123 1.97 -14.86 4.13
C ASP A 123 2.37 -13.37 3.98
N GLU A 124 3.49 -12.98 4.56
CA GLU A 124 4.04 -11.63 4.50
C GLU A 124 4.62 -11.33 3.12
N ILE A 125 4.51 -10.07 2.68
CA ILE A 125 5.09 -9.60 1.42
C ILE A 125 6.02 -8.42 1.70
N VAL A 126 7.30 -8.59 1.37
CA VAL A 126 8.30 -7.51 1.37
C VAL A 126 8.45 -6.99 -0.05
N VAL A 127 8.34 -5.68 -0.23
CA VAL A 127 8.39 -5.06 -1.56
C VAL A 127 9.48 -4.00 -1.60
N GLU A 128 10.29 -4.06 -2.65
CA GLU A 128 11.12 -2.94 -3.10
C GLU A 128 10.56 -2.43 -4.42
N MET A 129 10.57 -1.12 -4.60
CA MET A 129 9.95 -0.43 -5.69
C MET A 129 10.92 0.55 -6.34
N LYS A 130 10.96 0.53 -7.67
CA LYS A 130 11.61 1.55 -8.47
C LYS A 130 10.61 2.29 -9.34
N CYS A 131 10.69 3.61 -9.33
CA CYS A 131 9.96 4.46 -10.26
C CYS A 131 10.91 5.10 -11.29
N GLU A 132 10.68 4.81 -12.58
CA GLU A 132 11.32 5.52 -13.68
C GLU A 132 10.81 6.95 -13.74
N SER A 133 11.67 7.90 -14.07
CA SER A 133 11.39 9.32 -14.26
C SER A 133 12.22 9.83 -15.43
N LEU A 134 11.85 10.99 -15.97
CA LEU A 134 12.59 11.63 -17.07
C LEU A 134 14.09 11.83 -16.76
N ARG A 135 14.45 11.94 -15.47
CA ARG A 135 15.83 12.24 -15.04
C ARG A 135 16.63 11.02 -14.60
N ASN A 136 16.01 9.87 -14.41
CA ASN A 136 16.71 8.64 -13.98
C ASN A 136 16.50 7.44 -14.92
N TRP A 137 15.81 7.61 -16.07
CA TRP A 137 15.47 6.51 -16.98
C TRP A 137 16.68 5.62 -17.33
N ALA A 138 17.85 6.21 -17.58
CA ALA A 138 19.05 5.45 -17.91
C ALA A 138 19.56 4.54 -16.77
N GLY A 139 19.26 4.87 -15.50
CA GLY A 139 19.66 4.10 -14.32
C GLY A 139 18.52 3.29 -13.70
N PHE A 140 17.33 3.31 -14.31
CA PHE A 140 16.14 2.65 -13.76
C PHE A 140 16.33 1.14 -13.62
N ILE A 141 16.79 0.48 -14.69
CA ILE A 141 16.97 -0.98 -14.74
C ILE A 141 18.01 -1.44 -13.72
N ASP A 142 19.15 -0.76 -13.63
CA ASP A 142 20.18 -1.09 -12.64
C ASP A 142 19.69 -0.87 -11.21
N GLY A 143 18.89 0.18 -10.97
CA GLY A 143 18.22 0.40 -9.70
C GLY A 143 17.29 -0.75 -9.33
N LEU A 144 16.42 -1.16 -10.25
CA LEU A 144 15.47 -2.25 -10.01
C LEU A 144 16.17 -3.61 -9.80
N ARG A 145 17.28 -3.86 -10.49
CA ARG A 145 18.12 -5.05 -10.26
C ARG A 145 18.80 -5.02 -8.89
N TYR A 146 19.25 -3.85 -8.45
CA TYR A 146 19.80 -3.68 -7.11
C TYR A 146 18.74 -3.95 -6.03
N ASP A 147 17.51 -3.47 -6.24
CA ASP A 147 16.37 -3.72 -5.36
C ASP A 147 16.01 -5.22 -5.30
N THR A 148 16.03 -5.91 -6.45
CA THR A 148 15.92 -7.38 -6.51
C THR A 148 17.02 -8.08 -5.70
N TRP A 149 18.26 -7.61 -5.81
CA TRP A 149 19.37 -8.17 -5.06
C TRP A 149 19.20 -7.96 -3.54
N LYS A 150 18.74 -6.77 -3.11
CA LYS A 150 18.45 -6.47 -1.70
C LYS A 150 17.44 -7.47 -1.11
N LEU A 151 16.36 -7.75 -1.84
CA LEU A 151 15.32 -8.69 -1.41
C LEU A 151 15.86 -10.11 -1.19
N ASN A 152 16.90 -10.52 -1.93
CA ASN A 152 17.54 -11.82 -1.75
C ASN A 152 18.46 -11.91 -0.51
N GLY A 153 18.68 -10.79 0.18
CA GLY A 153 19.44 -10.72 1.40
C GLY A 153 18.74 -11.32 2.63
N PRO A 154 19.46 -11.40 3.76
CA PRO A 154 18.88 -11.75 5.06
C PRO A 154 17.82 -10.73 5.50
N MET A 155 16.83 -11.18 6.28
CA MET A 155 15.71 -10.37 6.79
C MET A 155 15.61 -10.48 8.31
N ARG A 156 15.09 -9.43 8.96
CA ARG A 156 14.73 -9.39 10.39
C ARG A 156 13.29 -9.86 10.61
N LEU A 157 12.82 -9.79 11.86
CA LEU A 157 11.42 -10.07 12.26
C LEU A 157 10.93 -11.48 11.92
N GLY A 158 11.84 -12.43 11.67
CA GLY A 158 11.46 -13.76 11.19
C GLY A 158 10.96 -13.78 9.75
N LEU A 159 11.12 -12.71 8.97
CA LEU A 159 10.67 -12.57 7.58
C LEU A 159 11.51 -13.36 6.56
N GLY A 160 12.30 -14.34 7.01
CA GLY A 160 13.10 -15.18 6.10
C GLY A 160 12.25 -15.99 5.12
N GLY A 161 10.98 -16.27 5.48
CA GLY A 161 10.00 -16.95 4.63
C GLY A 161 9.06 -16.02 3.85
N ALA A 162 9.21 -14.69 3.98
CA ALA A 162 8.34 -13.73 3.31
C ALA A 162 8.44 -13.83 1.79
N ARG A 163 7.31 -13.58 1.12
CA ARG A 163 7.26 -13.37 -0.32
C ARG A 163 7.94 -12.06 -0.64
N LYS A 164 8.69 -12.01 -1.73
CA LYS A 164 9.48 -10.84 -2.10
C LYS A 164 9.04 -10.35 -3.46
N ILE A 165 8.79 -9.05 -3.59
CA ILE A 165 8.40 -8.44 -4.87
C ILE A 165 9.33 -7.28 -5.18
N SER A 166 10.01 -7.37 -6.33
CA SER A 166 10.63 -6.21 -6.97
C SER A 166 9.60 -5.60 -7.93
N LEU A 167 9.22 -4.34 -7.68
CA LEU A 167 8.20 -3.60 -8.42
C LEU A 167 8.83 -2.45 -9.21
N GLY A 168 8.70 -2.45 -10.54
CA GLY A 168 9.12 -1.35 -11.39
C GLY A 168 7.93 -0.65 -12.04
N LEU A 169 7.87 0.68 -11.98
CA LEU A 169 6.94 1.50 -12.76
C LEU A 169 7.73 2.28 -13.82
N PHE A 170 7.43 2.06 -15.10
CA PHE A 170 8.19 2.64 -16.21
C PHE A 170 7.32 3.13 -17.36
N PHE A 171 7.89 4.01 -18.17
CA PHE A 171 7.29 4.66 -19.33
C PHE A 171 8.09 4.41 -20.62
N SER A 172 9.41 4.25 -20.52
CA SER A 172 10.26 4.21 -21.71
C SER A 172 10.24 2.84 -22.42
N PRO A 173 10.18 2.81 -23.77
CA PRO A 173 10.38 1.58 -24.53
C PRO A 173 11.72 0.91 -24.24
N GLU A 174 12.76 1.68 -23.97
CA GLU A 174 14.10 1.17 -23.63
C GLU A 174 14.09 0.37 -22.33
N SER A 175 13.30 0.80 -21.34
CA SER A 175 13.08 0.03 -20.11
C SER A 175 12.24 -1.23 -20.38
N GLU A 176 11.23 -1.16 -21.27
CA GLU A 176 10.44 -2.33 -21.69
C GLU A 176 11.33 -3.42 -22.32
N GLU A 177 12.17 -3.02 -23.28
CA GLU A 177 13.08 -3.93 -23.99
C GLU A 177 14.08 -4.58 -23.03
N GLN A 178 14.68 -3.80 -22.13
CA GLN A 178 15.60 -4.33 -21.14
C GLN A 178 14.92 -5.30 -20.15
N LEU A 179 13.72 -4.95 -19.66
CA LEU A 179 12.93 -5.84 -18.80
C LEU A 179 12.52 -7.13 -19.50
N ALA A 180 12.18 -7.07 -20.79
CA ALA A 180 11.84 -8.25 -21.59
C ALA A 180 13.03 -9.22 -21.77
N MET A 181 14.27 -8.71 -21.68
CA MET A 181 15.48 -9.54 -21.70
C MET A 181 15.81 -10.16 -20.33
N LEU A 182 15.26 -9.60 -19.23
CA LEU A 182 15.46 -10.15 -17.89
C LEU A 182 14.47 -11.30 -17.65
N THR A 183 14.97 -12.41 -17.08
CA THR A 183 14.12 -13.54 -16.75
C THR A 183 13.33 -13.29 -15.46
N GLY A 184 12.04 -13.62 -15.48
CA GLY A 184 11.19 -13.68 -14.29
C GLY A 184 10.28 -12.47 -14.06
N TYR A 185 10.49 -11.36 -14.78
CA TYR A 185 9.59 -10.22 -14.71
C TYR A 185 8.27 -10.48 -15.45
N GLU A 186 7.15 -10.36 -14.74
CA GLU A 186 5.83 -10.19 -15.32
C GLU A 186 5.59 -8.70 -15.56
N ILE A 187 5.27 -8.31 -16.80
CA ILE A 187 4.94 -6.91 -17.12
C ILE A 187 3.44 -6.77 -17.38
N ARG A 188 2.79 -5.96 -16.56
CA ARG A 188 1.42 -5.49 -16.75
C ARG A 188 1.43 -4.08 -17.28
N TYR A 189 0.29 -3.67 -17.82
CA TYR A 189 0.15 -2.36 -18.44
C TYR A 189 -1.12 -1.68 -17.96
N THR A 190 -1.04 -0.36 -17.78
CA THR A 190 -2.23 0.49 -17.66
C THR A 190 -3.01 0.50 -18.97
N PRO A 191 -4.25 1.05 -18.99
CA PRO A 191 -4.97 1.27 -20.24
C PRO A 191 -4.10 2.00 -21.27
N HIS A 192 -4.23 1.60 -22.53
CA HIS A 192 -3.45 2.11 -23.66
C HIS A 192 -1.92 1.90 -23.58
N ARG A 193 -1.44 1.07 -22.65
CA ARG A 193 -0.01 0.73 -22.48
C ARG A 193 0.89 1.95 -22.25
N GLU A 194 0.37 2.98 -21.58
CA GLU A 194 1.15 4.18 -21.30
C GLU A 194 2.19 3.99 -20.21
N ILE A 195 1.89 3.11 -19.24
CA ILE A 195 2.76 2.81 -18.11
C ILE A 195 2.91 1.29 -18.03
N GLY A 196 4.15 0.83 -18.06
CA GLY A 196 4.52 -0.54 -17.75
C GLY A 196 4.72 -0.72 -16.25
N ILE A 197 4.26 -1.86 -15.74
CA ILE A 197 4.34 -2.26 -14.34
C ILE A 197 5.00 -3.63 -14.29
N ALA A 198 6.28 -3.64 -13.96
CA ALA A 198 7.09 -4.84 -13.88
C ALA A 198 7.06 -5.41 -12.46
N PHE A 199 6.79 -6.70 -12.34
CA PHE A 199 6.82 -7.44 -11.09
C PHE A 199 7.75 -8.64 -11.22
N LEU A 200 8.67 -8.80 -10.28
CA LEU A 200 9.41 -10.04 -10.09
C LEU A 200 9.09 -10.55 -8.70
N VAL A 201 8.44 -11.72 -8.64
CA VAL A 201 8.11 -12.40 -7.38
C VAL A 201 9.21 -13.44 -7.10
N ALA A 202 9.90 -13.31 -5.97
CA ALA A 202 10.98 -14.18 -5.51
C ALA A 202 10.62 -14.95 -4.23
#